data_AF-A0A6A5KLU7-F1
#
_entry.id   AF-A0A6A5KLU7-F1
#
_cell.length_a   1.000
_cell.length_b   1.000
_cell.length_c   1.000
_cell.angle_alpha   90.00
_cell.angle_beta   90.00
_cell.angle_gamma   90.00
#
_symmetry.space_group_name_H-M   'P 1'
#
loop_
_entity.id
_entity.type
_entity.pdbx_description
1 polymer ?
#
loop_
_entity_poly.entity_id
_entity_poly.type
_entity_poly.pdbx_seq_one_letter_code
_entity_poly.pdbx_strand_id
1 'polypeptide(L)'
;MHSPTPWNPTAILQLTHDKRCIGYAPSKKRKCQNPIRAQNAAYMVSLLAQLALVSPLDTVCLRPRLWVLAQRGLCVRWHQGQVEEVVRRWEGRIRDAF
;
A
#
# COMPACT_ATOMS: atom_id res chain seq x y z
N MET A 1 12.49 -20.40 16.49
CA MET A 1 12.05 -19.14 17.14
C MET A 1 12.01 -18.07 16.07
N HIS A 2 10.84 -17.69 15.57
CA HIS A 2 10.72 -16.55 14.65
C HIS A 2 10.65 -15.29 15.52
N SER A 3 11.65 -14.41 15.42
CA SER A 3 11.55 -13.06 16.01
C SER A 3 10.36 -12.34 15.40
N PRO A 4 9.57 -11.57 16.17
CA PRO A 4 8.49 -10.76 15.60
C PRO A 4 9.07 -9.85 14.52
N THR A 5 8.48 -9.87 13.32
CA THR A 5 8.88 -8.96 12.25
C THR A 5 8.64 -7.53 12.75
N PRO A 6 9.64 -6.64 12.79
CA PRO A 6 9.42 -5.27 13.21
C PRO A 6 8.45 -4.59 12.23
N TRP A 7 7.52 -3.79 12.77
CA TRP A 7 6.55 -3.09 11.94
C TRP A 7 7.25 -2.12 10.99
N ASN A 8 7.25 -2.47 9.70
CA ASN A 8 7.71 -1.64 8.61
C ASN A 8 6.64 -1.65 7.50
N PRO A 9 5.80 -0.60 7.41
CA PRO A 9 4.71 -0.56 6.45
C PRO A 9 5.20 -0.74 5.02
N THR A 10 6.31 -0.13 4.63
CA THR A 10 6.82 -0.25 3.26
C THR A 10 7.19 -1.69 2.92
N ALA A 11 7.90 -2.37 3.82
CA ALA A 11 8.34 -3.75 3.60
C ALA A 11 7.15 -4.72 3.60
N ILE A 12 6.28 -4.64 4.60
CA ILE A 12 5.14 -5.55 4.76
C ILE A 12 4.11 -5.34 3.64
N LEU A 13 3.85 -4.09 3.26
CA LEU A 13 2.95 -3.77 2.15
C LEU A 13 3.61 -4.02 0.77
N GLN A 14 4.89 -4.40 0.73
CA GLN A 14 5.75 -4.57 -0.45
C GLN A 14 5.63 -3.42 -1.45
N LEU A 15 5.71 -2.21 -0.92
CA LEU A 15 5.65 -1.00 -1.71
C LEU A 15 6.99 -0.75 -2.38
N THR A 16 6.92 -0.29 -3.62
CA THR A 16 8.09 0.04 -4.45
C THR A 16 8.16 1.54 -4.59
N HIS A 17 9.31 2.15 -4.30
CA HIS A 17 9.52 3.60 -4.37
C HIS A 17 9.77 4.12 -5.80
N ASP A 18 9.26 3.41 -6.80
CA ASP A 18 9.48 3.72 -8.23
C ASP A 18 8.52 4.80 -8.77
N LYS A 19 7.67 5.38 -7.90
CA LYS A 19 6.65 6.39 -8.24
C LYS A 19 5.67 5.88 -9.31
N ARG A 20 5.47 4.56 -9.41
CA ARG A 20 4.51 3.93 -10.32
C ARG A 20 3.30 3.39 -9.57
N CYS A 21 2.25 3.19 -10.33
CA CYS A 21 0.99 2.61 -9.88
C CYS A 21 1.21 1.28 -9.12
N ILE A 22 0.64 1.16 -7.94
CA ILE A 22 0.69 -0.06 -7.11
C ILE A 22 -0.30 -1.16 -7.55
N GLY A 23 -1.13 -0.84 -8.54
CA GLY A 23 -2.12 -1.74 -9.12
C GLY A 23 -1.51 -2.81 -10.00
N TYR A 24 -2.28 -3.85 -10.25
CA TYR A 24 -1.92 -4.95 -11.13
C TYR A 24 -2.58 -4.76 -12.50
N ALA A 25 -1.83 -4.93 -13.58
CA ALA A 25 -2.34 -4.86 -14.95
C ALA A 25 -2.59 -6.28 -15.48
N PRO A 26 -3.84 -6.79 -15.48
CA PRO A 26 -4.11 -8.20 -15.79
C PRO A 26 -3.73 -8.57 -17.22
N SER A 27 -3.99 -7.68 -18.18
CA SER A 27 -3.67 -7.86 -19.60
C SER A 27 -2.17 -8.01 -19.88
N LYS A 28 -1.31 -7.56 -18.96
CA LYS A 28 0.15 -7.66 -19.04
C LYS A 28 0.74 -8.61 -17.99
N LYS A 29 -0.10 -9.23 -17.16
CA LYS A 29 0.26 -10.14 -16.07
C LYS A 29 1.37 -9.61 -15.15
N ARG A 30 1.36 -8.32 -14.81
CA ARG A 30 2.41 -7.67 -14.00
C ARG A 30 1.90 -6.43 -13.29
N LYS A 31 2.71 -5.89 -12.37
CA LYS A 31 2.49 -4.55 -11.79
C LYS A 31 2.35 -3.50 -12.90
N CYS A 32 1.39 -2.59 -12.74
CA CYS A 32 1.21 -1.46 -13.61
C CYS A 32 2.48 -0.58 -13.61
N GLN A 33 2.91 -0.15 -14.79
CA GLN A 33 4.11 0.69 -14.95
C GLN A 33 3.78 2.18 -15.10
N ASN A 34 2.49 2.56 -15.10
CA ASN A 34 2.13 3.96 -15.24
C ASN A 34 2.62 4.76 -14.03
N PRO A 35 3.18 5.95 -14.24
CA PRO A 35 3.54 6.85 -13.14
C PRO A 35 2.27 7.28 -12.40
N ILE A 36 2.40 7.50 -11.09
CA ILE A 36 1.43 8.27 -10.32
C ILE A 36 1.80 9.75 -10.33
N ARG A 37 0.85 10.62 -9.97
CA ARG A 37 1.12 12.06 -9.83
C ARG A 37 2.21 12.28 -8.79
N ALA A 38 3.15 13.18 -9.05
CA ALA A 38 4.27 13.47 -8.13
C ALA A 38 3.77 13.86 -6.72
N GLN A 39 2.70 14.66 -6.64
CA GLN A 39 2.05 15.02 -5.38
C GLN A 39 1.52 13.81 -4.61
N ASN A 40 0.97 12.81 -5.31
CA ASN A 40 0.54 11.57 -4.66
C ASN A 40 1.73 10.77 -4.15
N ALA A 41 2.81 10.68 -4.93
CA ALA A 41 4.02 10.00 -4.49
C ALA A 41 4.60 10.62 -3.22
N ALA A 42 4.68 11.96 -3.15
CA ALA A 42 5.13 12.68 -1.95
C ALA A 42 4.18 12.43 -0.77
N TYR A 43 2.87 12.51 -0.99
CA TYR A 43 1.88 12.25 0.04
C TYR A 43 1.96 10.82 0.59
N MET A 44 2.18 9.83 -0.27
CA MET A 44 2.35 8.43 0.15
C MET A 44 3.54 8.26 1.09
N VAL A 45 4.65 8.97 0.84
CA VAL A 45 5.83 8.93 1.74
C VAL A 45 5.44 9.45 3.13
N SER A 46 4.75 10.58 3.21
CA SER A 46 4.27 11.12 4.49
C SER A 46 3.28 10.20 5.19
N LEU A 47 2.35 9.59 4.45
CA LEU A 47 1.37 8.67 5.01
C LEU A 47 2.02 7.36 5.50
N LEU A 48 3.07 6.88 4.82
CA LEU A 48 3.85 5.73 5.27
C LEU A 48 4.60 6.01 6.57
N ALA A 49 5.17 7.22 6.71
CA ALA A 49 5.80 7.64 7.96
C ALA A 49 4.77 7.69 9.11
N GLN A 50 3.55 8.17 8.85
CA GLN A 50 2.46 8.15 9.84
C GLN A 50 2.01 6.73 10.18
N LEU A 51 1.89 5.84 9.18
CA LEU A 51 1.53 4.43 9.38
C LEU A 51 2.55 3.70 10.25
N ALA A 52 3.84 4.05 10.15
CA ALA A 52 4.88 3.45 10.98
C ALA A 52 4.73 3.77 12.47
N LEU A 53 3.99 4.81 12.83
CA LEU A 53 3.72 5.21 14.22
C LEU A 53 2.46 4.54 14.81
N VAL A 54 1.67 3.86 13.99
CA VAL A 54 0.42 3.21 14.40
C VAL A 54 0.67 1.72 14.57
N SER A 55 0.04 1.12 15.58
CA SER A 55 0.11 -0.33 15.78
C SER A 55 -0.49 -1.07 14.57
N PRO A 56 0.19 -2.09 14.01
CA PRO A 56 -0.37 -2.92 12.94
C PRO A 56 -1.60 -3.73 13.39
N LEU A 57 -1.83 -3.87 14.70
CA LEU A 57 -2.97 -4.57 15.28
C LEU A 57 -4.21 -3.68 15.46
N ASP A 58 -4.07 -2.35 15.34
CA ASP A 58 -5.19 -1.42 15.42
C ASP A 58 -5.90 -1.30 14.06
N THR A 59 -6.70 -2.32 13.74
CA THR A 59 -7.38 -2.44 12.44
C THR A 59 -8.36 -1.29 12.16
N VAL A 60 -8.99 -0.73 13.20
CA VAL A 60 -9.92 0.41 13.12
C VAL A 60 -9.20 1.65 12.61
N CYS A 61 -8.02 1.93 13.15
CA CYS A 61 -7.20 3.05 12.73
C CYS A 61 -6.39 2.79 11.44
N LEU A 62 -6.09 1.53 11.15
CA LEU A 62 -5.20 1.14 10.06
C LEU A 62 -5.92 1.10 8.71
N ARG A 63 -7.09 0.47 8.63
CA ARG A 63 -7.81 0.27 7.35
C ARG A 63 -8.10 1.58 6.60
N PRO A 64 -8.60 2.66 7.24
CA PRO A 64 -8.83 3.92 6.53
C PRO A 64 -7.55 4.53 5.94
N ARG A 65 -6.41 4.38 6.62
CA ARG A 65 -5.11 4.86 6.14
C ARG A 65 -4.62 4.02 4.96
N LEU A 66 -4.78 2.70 5.02
CA LEU A 66 -4.50 1.80 3.89
C LEU A 66 -5.37 2.16 2.68
N TRP A 67 -6.63 2.49 2.89
CA TRP A 67 -7.53 2.92 1.82
C TRP A 67 -7.04 4.20 1.13
N VAL A 68 -6.69 5.23 1.90
CA VAL A 68 -6.15 6.49 1.34
C VAL A 68 -4.82 6.25 0.62
N LEU A 69 -3.96 5.40 1.19
CA LEU A 69 -2.69 5.01 0.56
C LEU A 69 -2.93 4.32 -0.78
N ALA A 70 -3.89 3.41 -0.84
CA ALA A 70 -4.25 2.69 -2.06
C ALA A 70 -4.81 3.64 -3.12
N GLN A 71 -5.78 4.47 -2.76
CA GLN A 71 -6.40 5.44 -3.66
C GLN A 71 -5.37 6.38 -4.32
N ARG A 72 -4.40 6.86 -3.55
CA ARG A 72 -3.35 7.76 -4.08
C ARG A 72 -2.25 7.03 -4.83
N GLY A 73 -1.96 5.78 -4.47
CA GLY A 73 -0.96 4.94 -5.13
C GLY A 73 -1.42 4.29 -6.43
N LEU A 74 -2.71 4.33 -6.74
CA LEU A 74 -3.26 3.81 -7.99
C LEU A 74 -3.29 4.90 -9.08
N CYS A 75 -2.94 4.54 -10.32
CA CYS A 75 -3.02 5.50 -11.41
C CYS A 75 -4.48 5.85 -11.72
N VAL A 76 -4.76 7.15 -11.90
CA VAL A 76 -6.10 7.69 -12.19
C VAL A 76 -6.69 7.07 -13.45
N ARG A 77 -5.86 6.77 -14.45
CA ARG A 77 -6.31 6.35 -15.78
C ARG A 77 -7.02 5.00 -15.82
N TRP A 78 -6.59 4.02 -15.01
CA TRP A 78 -7.01 2.63 -15.20
C TRP A 78 -7.30 1.84 -13.93
N HIS A 79 -6.64 2.16 -12.81
CA HIS A 79 -6.61 1.23 -11.67
C HIS A 79 -7.26 1.80 -10.40
N GLN A 80 -7.99 2.91 -10.49
CA GLN A 80 -8.73 3.46 -9.33
C GLN A 80 -9.80 2.49 -8.78
N GLY A 81 -10.30 1.56 -9.60
CA GLY A 81 -11.21 0.50 -9.14
C GLY A 81 -10.54 -0.61 -8.29
N GLN A 82 -9.21 -0.65 -8.20
CA GLN A 82 -8.48 -1.69 -7.46
C GLN A 82 -8.23 -1.35 -5.98
N VAL A 83 -8.82 -0.27 -5.45
CA VAL A 83 -8.57 0.18 -4.07
C VAL A 83 -8.85 -0.92 -3.05
N GLU A 84 -10.06 -1.49 -3.06
CA GLU A 84 -10.45 -2.55 -2.10
C GLU A 84 -9.58 -3.80 -2.25
N GLU A 85 -9.26 -4.22 -3.48
CA GLU A 85 -8.40 -5.37 -3.73
C GLU A 85 -6.99 -5.17 -3.15
N VAL A 86 -6.40 -3.99 -3.36
CA VAL A 86 -5.09 -3.63 -2.82
C VAL A 86 -5.12 -3.60 -1.28
N VAL A 87 -6.17 -3.02 -0.68
CA VAL A 87 -6.33 -2.97 0.78
C VAL A 87 -6.45 -4.38 1.37
N ARG A 88 -7.30 -5.24 0.80
CA ARG A 88 -7.44 -6.64 1.25
C ARG A 88 -6.12 -7.40 1.18
N ARG A 89 -5.37 -7.23 0.09
CA ARG A 89 -4.05 -7.84 -0.07
C ARG A 89 -3.09 -7.38 1.03
N TRP A 90 -3.13 -6.10 1.40
CA TRP A 90 -2.31 -5.55 2.47
C TRP A 90 -2.73 -6.03 3.86
N GLU A 91 -4.02 -6.09 4.15
CA GLU A 91 -4.53 -6.66 5.40
C GLU A 91 -4.12 -8.13 5.58
N GLY A 92 -4.15 -8.92 4.49
CA GLY A 92 -3.62 -10.28 4.49
C GLY A 92 -2.14 -10.33 4.89
N ARG A 93 -1.30 -9.49 4.26
CA ARG A 93 0.13 -9.42 4.56
C ARG A 93 0.44 -8.98 5.99
N ILE A 94 -0.36 -8.06 6.53
CA ILE A 94 -0.22 -7.63 7.93
C ILE A 94 -0.55 -8.78 8.87
N ARG A 95 -1.65 -9.50 8.61
CA ARG A 95 -2.06 -10.68 9.38
C ARG A 95 -1.05 -11.83 9.30
N ASP A 96 -0.40 -12.00 8.15
CA ASP A 96 0.64 -13.03 8.01
C ASP A 96 1.93 -12.67 8.77
N ALA A 97 2.13 -11.38 9.10
CA ALA A 97 3.33 -10.88 9.77
C ALA A 97 3.22 -10.79 11.31
N PHE A 98 1.99 -10.75 11.86
CA PHE A 98 1.70 -10.58 13.29
C PHE A 98 0.53 -11.45 13.73
#